data_AF-A0A8D8C3S3-F1
#
_entry.id   AF-A0A8D8C3S3-F1
#
_cell.length_a   1.000
_cell.length_b   1.000
_cell.length_c   1.000
_cell.angle_alpha   90.00
_cell.angle_beta   90.00
_cell.angle_gamma   90.00
#
_symmetry.space_group_name_H-M   'P 1'
#
loop_
_entity.id
_entity.type
_entity.pdbx_description
1 polymer ?
#
loop_
_entity_poly.entity_id
_entity_poly.type
_entity_poly.pdbx_seq_one_letter_code
_entity_poly.pdbx_strand_id
1 'polypeptide(L)'
;MSWNVLFRRNLFIFNVRHRSFATKKAANPVARPNRWRSVIGLEVHAQIQSESKLFSGAEVSFGAPINACVALVDASIPGTLPVLNRRCVELGVRTALALGCEVAPVSAFDRKHYFYADLPAGYQITQQRAPLARGGLLTFPVFVPGVTKKPYYKSARLHQLQLEQDSGKSLHDPVERKSLVDLNRAGVPLMELVFEPDLETGEEAAALVKELILILTRLGSCSCRMEGNGLTDPDP
;
A
#
# COMPACT_ATOMS: atom_id res chain seq x y z
N MET A 1 0.01 14.09 -2.41
CA MET A 1 -1.41 14.43 -2.20
C MET A 1 -1.90 13.51 -1.11
N SER A 2 -2.16 14.11 0.06
CA SER A 2 -2.55 13.45 1.29
C SER A 2 -4.06 13.27 1.30
N TRP A 3 -4.56 12.08 1.63
CA TRP A 3 -5.98 11.87 1.87
C TRP A 3 -6.32 12.32 3.30
N ASN A 4 -7.08 13.41 3.38
CA ASN A 4 -7.63 13.93 4.63
C ASN A 4 -8.78 13.05 5.12
N VAL A 5 -8.65 12.47 6.31
CA VAL A 5 -9.82 12.06 7.10
C VAL A 5 -10.31 13.29 7.86
N LEU A 6 -11.31 13.99 7.30
CA LEU A 6 -11.85 15.20 7.89
C LEU A 6 -12.94 14.87 8.93
N PHE A 7 -12.57 14.68 10.19
CA PHE A 7 -13.53 14.75 11.30
C PHE A 7 -13.53 16.16 11.90
N ARG A 8 -14.61 16.93 11.70
CA ARG A 8 -14.83 18.21 12.42
C ARG A 8 -15.57 17.96 13.72
N ARG A 9 -15.01 18.41 14.86
CA ARG A 9 -15.80 19.17 15.84
C ARG A 9 -15.00 19.94 16.88
N ASN A 10 -15.54 21.11 17.22
CA ASN A 10 -15.09 22.05 18.24
C ASN A 10 -15.05 21.45 19.65
N LEU A 11 -14.02 21.90 20.37
CA LEU A 11 -13.68 21.68 21.76
C LEU A 11 -14.85 21.98 22.72
N PHE A 12 -15.17 21.05 23.62
CA PHE A 12 -15.81 21.35 24.90
C PHE A 12 -15.19 20.47 25.99
N ILE A 13 -14.57 21.14 26.96
CA ILE A 13 -13.96 20.58 28.16
C ILE A 13 -15.08 20.14 29.11
N PHE A 14 -15.01 18.92 29.65
CA PHE A 14 -15.81 18.54 30.82
C PHE A 14 -15.00 17.80 31.89
N ASN A 15 -15.20 18.29 33.10
CA ASN A 15 -14.59 17.96 34.37
C ASN A 15 -15.14 16.62 34.91
N VAL A 16 -14.27 15.76 35.45
CA VAL A 16 -14.62 14.43 35.96
C VAL A 16 -15.19 14.53 37.37
N ARG A 17 -16.41 14.02 37.58
CA ARG A 17 -16.90 13.65 38.92
C ARG A 17 -17.59 12.28 38.88
N HIS A 18 -17.04 11.36 39.68
CA HIS A 18 -17.60 10.05 39.96
C HIS A 18 -18.98 10.15 40.63
N ARG A 19 -19.98 9.47 40.07
CA ARG A 19 -21.15 8.97 40.81
C ARG A 19 -21.55 7.58 40.31
N SER A 20 -21.49 6.62 41.23
CA SER A 20 -22.06 5.28 41.15
C SER A 20 -23.59 5.36 41.11
N PHE A 21 -24.25 4.56 40.26
CA PHE A 21 -25.65 4.15 40.45
C PHE A 21 -25.93 2.77 39.87
N ALA A 22 -26.80 2.06 40.60
CA ALA A 22 -27.12 0.64 40.56
C ALA A 22 -27.90 0.14 39.32
N THR A 23 -27.95 -1.19 39.27
CA THR A 23 -28.52 -2.11 38.28
C THR A 23 -29.96 -1.76 37.83
N LYS A 24 -30.11 -1.50 36.53
CA LYS A 24 -31.38 -1.66 35.80
C LYS A 24 -31.20 -2.75 34.74
N LYS A 25 -32.11 -3.72 34.79
CA LYS A 25 -32.31 -4.80 33.81
C LYS A 25 -32.14 -4.26 32.39
N ALA A 26 -31.16 -4.78 31.64
CA ALA A 26 -30.87 -4.34 30.29
C ALA A 26 -32.10 -4.59 29.40
N ALA A 27 -32.80 -3.52 29.05
CA ALA A 27 -33.74 -3.55 27.95
C ALA A 27 -32.95 -3.92 26.68
N ASN A 28 -33.47 -4.88 25.91
CA ASN A 28 -32.93 -5.24 24.61
C ASN A 28 -32.66 -3.95 23.82
N PRO A 29 -31.41 -3.66 23.42
CA PRO A 29 -31.17 -2.54 22.53
C PRO A 29 -31.81 -2.91 21.20
N VAL A 30 -32.99 -2.33 20.94
CA VAL A 30 -33.56 -2.28 19.60
C VAL A 30 -32.49 -1.61 18.74
N ALA A 31 -31.83 -2.41 17.90
CA ALA A 31 -30.79 -1.95 17.01
C ALA A 31 -31.37 -0.82 16.17
N ARG A 32 -30.91 0.41 16.43
CA ARG A 32 -31.27 1.55 15.58
C ARG A 32 -30.76 1.22 14.18
N PRO A 33 -31.57 1.35 13.12
CA PRO A 33 -31.09 1.14 11.77
C PRO A 33 -29.91 2.10 11.57
N ASN A 34 -28.74 1.53 11.26
CA ASN A 34 -27.54 2.32 11.02
C ASN A 34 -27.82 3.24 9.83
N ARG A 35 -27.92 4.54 10.08
CA ARG A 35 -28.09 5.60 9.06
C ARG A 35 -26.83 5.81 8.21
N TRP A 36 -25.79 5.03 8.44
CA TRP A 36 -24.46 5.20 7.86
C TRP A 36 -24.04 3.89 7.20
N ARG A 37 -23.46 4.01 6.00
CA ARG A 37 -22.86 2.91 5.24
C ARG A 37 -21.39 3.25 5.01
N SER A 38 -20.50 2.32 5.31
CA SER A 38 -19.08 2.40 4.97
C SER A 38 -18.88 2.20 3.48
N VAL A 39 -17.94 2.96 2.93
CA VAL A 39 -17.53 2.91 1.53
C VAL A 39 -16.00 2.89 1.57
N ILE A 40 -15.41 1.76 1.20
CA ILE A 40 -14.00 1.45 1.43
C ILE A 40 -13.35 1.12 0.10
N GLY A 41 -12.34 1.91 -0.28
CA GLY A 41 -11.38 1.60 -1.34
C GLY A 41 -10.05 1.18 -0.71
N LEU A 42 -9.21 0.49 -1.48
CA LEU A 42 -7.89 0.06 -1.02
C LEU A 42 -6.82 0.51 -2.01
N GLU A 43 -5.74 1.05 -1.48
CA GLU A 43 -4.49 1.28 -2.21
C GLU A 43 -3.47 0.30 -1.62
N VAL A 44 -2.92 -0.56 -2.47
CA VAL A 44 -2.00 -1.61 -2.06
C VAL A 44 -0.68 -1.46 -2.79
N HIS A 45 0.39 -1.21 -2.07
CA HIS A 45 1.76 -1.25 -2.59
C HIS A 45 2.35 -2.65 -2.36
N ALA A 46 2.69 -3.33 -3.45
CA ALA A 46 3.31 -4.65 -3.43
C ALA A 46 4.72 -4.60 -3.99
N GLN A 47 5.71 -5.02 -3.22
CA GLN A 47 7.11 -5.04 -3.67
C GLN A 47 7.31 -6.08 -4.78
N ILE A 48 7.83 -5.66 -5.92
CA ILE A 48 8.07 -6.57 -7.05
C ILE A 48 9.26 -7.48 -6.74
N GLN A 49 9.09 -8.76 -6.98
CA GLN A 49 10.16 -9.75 -6.82
C GLN A 49 11.16 -9.67 -7.99
N SER A 50 12.16 -8.81 -7.86
CA SER A 50 13.29 -8.66 -8.78
C SER A 50 14.63 -8.75 -8.06
N GLU A 51 15.68 -9.08 -8.80
CA GLU A 51 17.06 -9.12 -8.28
C GLU A 51 17.67 -7.72 -8.14
N SER A 52 17.29 -6.81 -9.04
CA SER A 52 17.76 -5.41 -9.06
C SER A 52 16.61 -4.42 -8.96
N LYS A 53 16.93 -3.18 -8.58
CA LYS A 53 15.99 -2.08 -8.38
C LYS A 53 15.26 -1.65 -9.66
N LEU A 54 14.26 -0.78 -9.52
CA LEU A 54 13.39 -0.38 -10.65
C LEU A 54 14.15 0.40 -11.73
N PHE A 55 15.08 1.26 -11.31
CA PHE A 55 15.80 2.19 -12.18
C PHE A 55 17.33 2.09 -12.07
N SER A 56 17.84 1.07 -11.39
CA SER A 56 19.27 0.87 -11.15
C SER A 56 19.63 -0.62 -11.08
N GLY A 57 20.91 -0.92 -11.27
CA GLY A 57 21.45 -2.27 -11.14
C GLY A 57 21.76 -2.71 -9.70
N ALA A 58 21.46 -1.87 -8.69
CA ALA A 58 21.69 -2.25 -7.30
C ALA A 58 20.77 -3.40 -6.88
N GLU A 59 21.29 -4.28 -6.02
CA GLU A 59 20.59 -5.45 -5.52
C GLU A 59 19.37 -5.07 -4.67
N VAL A 60 18.30 -5.86 -4.76
CA VAL A 60 17.15 -5.80 -3.84
C VAL A 60 17.35 -6.90 -2.79
N SER A 61 17.87 -6.52 -1.62
CA SER A 61 18.19 -7.47 -0.56
C SER A 61 17.63 -7.03 0.79
N PHE A 62 16.96 -7.95 1.48
CA PHE A 62 16.40 -7.69 2.81
C PHE A 62 17.43 -7.97 3.90
N GLY A 63 17.60 -7.03 4.84
CA GLY A 63 18.54 -7.19 5.95
C GLY A 63 20.01 -6.97 5.57
N ALA A 64 20.27 -6.37 4.41
CA ALA A 64 21.62 -5.92 4.03
C ALA A 64 22.16 -4.89 5.04
N PRO A 65 23.49 -4.76 5.20
CA PRO A 65 24.08 -3.68 5.98
C PRO A 65 23.60 -2.31 5.49
N ILE A 66 23.50 -1.34 6.40
CA ILE A 66 22.97 0.00 6.12
C ILE A 66 23.71 0.63 4.92
N ASN A 67 22.94 1.13 3.94
CA ASN A 67 23.45 1.77 2.72
C ASN A 67 24.42 0.90 1.87
N ALA A 68 24.37 -0.44 1.96
CA ALA A 68 25.22 -1.34 1.18
C ALA A 68 24.69 -1.63 -0.24
N CYS A 69 23.38 -1.64 -0.43
CA CYS A 69 22.69 -1.94 -1.69
C CYS A 69 22.21 -0.63 -2.35
N VAL A 70 23.14 0.29 -2.61
CA VAL A 70 22.83 1.65 -3.10
C VAL A 70 23.71 2.00 -4.30
N ALA A 71 23.10 2.17 -5.47
CA ALA A 71 23.77 2.74 -6.64
C ALA A 71 23.80 4.27 -6.58
N LEU A 72 24.66 4.89 -7.40
CA LEU A 72 24.77 6.35 -7.47
C LEU A 72 23.43 7.03 -7.81
N VAL A 73 22.61 6.41 -8.65
CA VAL A 73 21.27 6.93 -9.01
C VAL A 73 20.28 6.81 -7.85
N ASP A 74 20.38 5.78 -7.01
CA ASP A 74 19.51 5.60 -5.84
C ASP A 74 19.79 6.69 -4.80
N ALA A 75 21.06 7.10 -4.66
CA ALA A 75 21.50 8.21 -3.82
C ALA A 75 21.35 9.58 -4.49
N SER A 76 20.80 9.65 -5.71
CA SER A 76 20.61 10.88 -6.48
C SER A 76 21.88 11.69 -6.69
N ILE A 77 23.01 11.01 -6.89
CA ILE A 77 24.29 11.65 -7.18
C ILE A 77 24.20 12.43 -8.50
N PRO A 78 24.66 13.68 -8.56
CA PRO A 78 24.58 14.50 -9.76
C PRO A 78 25.15 13.81 -11.01
N GLY A 79 24.44 13.92 -12.14
CA GLY A 79 24.86 13.35 -13.42
C GLY A 79 24.41 11.90 -13.67
N THR A 80 23.73 11.26 -12.71
CA THR A 80 23.17 9.91 -12.90
C THR A 80 21.82 9.94 -13.60
N LEU A 81 21.49 8.87 -14.32
CA LEU A 81 20.24 8.71 -15.07
C LEU A 81 19.57 7.37 -14.75
N PRO A 82 18.23 7.32 -14.64
CA PRO A 82 17.48 6.09 -14.35
C PRO A 82 17.42 5.16 -15.58
N VAL A 83 17.55 3.86 -15.37
CA VAL A 83 17.41 2.83 -16.41
C VAL A 83 16.38 1.79 -15.98
N LEU A 84 15.26 1.73 -16.70
CA LEU A 84 14.11 0.89 -16.33
C LEU A 84 14.44 -0.61 -16.35
N ASN A 85 14.05 -1.30 -15.29
CA ASN A 85 14.17 -2.74 -15.16
C ASN A 85 13.06 -3.47 -15.93
N ARG A 86 13.45 -4.17 -17.01
CA ARG A 86 12.53 -4.94 -17.86
C ARG A 86 11.75 -6.01 -17.09
N ARG A 87 12.37 -6.67 -16.10
CA ARG A 87 11.71 -7.73 -15.33
C ARG A 87 10.56 -7.18 -14.48
N CYS A 88 10.72 -5.98 -13.94
CA CYS A 88 9.67 -5.30 -13.18
C CYS A 88 8.44 -5.03 -14.04
N VAL A 89 8.66 -4.56 -15.28
CA VAL A 89 7.57 -4.33 -16.25
C VAL A 89 6.86 -5.64 -16.60
N GLU A 90 7.62 -6.70 -16.86
CA GLU A 90 7.05 -8.01 -17.19
C GLU A 90 6.14 -8.56 -16.07
N LEU A 91 6.58 -8.46 -14.81
CA LEU A 91 5.79 -8.90 -13.65
C LEU A 91 4.56 -8.01 -13.43
N GLY A 92 4.68 -6.71 -13.64
CA GLY A 92 3.54 -5.79 -13.63
C GLY A 92 2.48 -6.15 -14.67
N VAL A 93 2.90 -6.42 -15.92
CA VAL A 93 1.99 -6.82 -17.01
C VAL A 93 1.34 -8.18 -16.72
N ARG A 94 2.11 -9.17 -16.23
CA ARG A 94 1.56 -10.47 -15.84
C ARG A 94 0.51 -10.34 -14.74
N THR A 95 0.78 -9.50 -13.73
CA THR A 95 -0.15 -9.22 -12.64
C THR A 95 -1.43 -8.55 -13.15
N ALA A 96 -1.29 -7.53 -14.00
CA ALA A 96 -2.42 -6.85 -14.62
C ALA A 96 -3.34 -7.83 -15.39
N LEU A 97 -2.76 -8.69 -16.23
CA LEU A 97 -3.53 -9.69 -16.97
C LEU A 97 -4.23 -10.69 -16.04
N ALA A 98 -3.57 -11.12 -14.97
CA ALA A 98 -4.15 -12.05 -14.00
C ALA A 98 -5.32 -11.45 -13.21
N LEU A 99 -5.30 -10.14 -13.00
CA LEU A 99 -6.38 -9.39 -12.34
C LEU A 99 -7.48 -8.93 -13.34
N GLY A 100 -7.37 -9.34 -14.61
CA GLY A 100 -8.34 -8.99 -15.66
C GLY A 100 -8.27 -7.52 -16.08
N CYS A 101 -7.15 -6.85 -15.86
CA CYS A 101 -6.94 -5.47 -16.28
C CYS A 101 -6.67 -5.37 -17.79
N GLU A 102 -7.00 -4.22 -18.36
CA GLU A 102 -6.57 -3.84 -19.70
C GLU A 102 -5.18 -3.18 -19.62
N VAL A 103 -4.18 -3.81 -20.22
CA VAL A 103 -2.80 -3.30 -20.26
C VAL A 103 -2.72 -2.16 -21.28
N ALA A 104 -2.17 -1.02 -20.86
CA ALA A 104 -2.03 0.12 -21.73
C ALA A 104 -0.99 -0.16 -22.84
N PRO A 105 -1.28 0.15 -24.12
CA PRO A 105 -0.30 -0.01 -25.19
C PRO A 105 0.91 0.91 -25.00
N VAL A 106 0.70 2.05 -24.34
CA VAL A 106 1.72 3.01 -23.94
C VAL A 106 1.43 3.47 -22.52
N SER A 107 2.42 3.36 -21.64
CA SER A 107 2.41 3.92 -20.29
C SER A 107 3.63 4.83 -20.10
N ALA A 108 3.59 5.74 -19.12
CA ALA A 108 4.65 6.73 -18.90
C ALA A 108 4.94 6.90 -17.41
N PHE A 109 6.20 7.19 -17.10
CA PHE A 109 6.64 7.53 -15.75
C PHE A 109 6.65 9.04 -15.56
N ASP A 110 6.12 9.47 -14.41
CA ASP A 110 5.96 10.83 -13.97
C ASP A 110 6.78 11.06 -12.68
N ARG A 111 7.12 12.31 -12.40
CA ARG A 111 7.81 12.70 -11.15
C ARG A 111 6.81 13.30 -10.18
N LYS A 112 6.60 12.63 -9.04
CA LYS A 112 5.76 13.08 -7.92
C LYS A 112 6.66 13.75 -6.88
N HIS A 113 6.64 15.08 -6.83
CA HIS A 113 7.59 15.87 -6.04
C HIS A 113 7.14 16.07 -4.59
N TYR A 114 8.02 15.79 -3.64
CA TYR A 114 7.89 16.13 -2.22
C TYR A 114 9.26 15.97 -1.54
N PHE A 115 9.49 16.74 -0.47
CA PHE A 115 10.75 16.67 0.28
C PHE A 115 10.60 15.75 1.47
N TYR A 116 11.46 14.74 1.54
CA TYR A 116 11.61 13.87 2.70
C TYR A 116 13.02 13.28 2.73
N ALA A 117 13.52 12.95 3.93
CA ALA A 117 14.93 12.57 4.12
C ALA A 117 15.31 11.25 3.44
N ASP A 118 14.36 10.32 3.30
CA ASP A 118 14.55 9.02 2.64
C ASP A 118 14.23 9.03 1.13
N LEU A 119 13.97 10.21 0.56
CA LEU A 119 13.72 10.41 -0.88
C LEU A 119 14.74 11.40 -1.47
N PRO A 120 15.96 10.95 -1.79
CA PRO A 120 17.09 11.84 -2.10
C PRO A 120 16.87 12.70 -3.35
N ALA A 121 16.06 12.26 -4.30
CA ALA A 121 15.78 13.01 -5.53
C ALA A 121 14.81 14.19 -5.32
N GLY A 122 14.10 14.25 -4.19
CA GLY A 122 12.99 15.19 -3.98
C GLY A 122 11.75 14.89 -4.83
N TYR A 123 11.72 13.73 -5.50
CA TYR A 123 10.56 13.20 -6.20
C TYR A 123 10.60 11.67 -6.26
N GLN A 124 9.42 11.06 -6.29
CA GLN A 124 9.21 9.65 -6.56
C GLN A 124 8.89 9.47 -8.05
N ILE A 125 9.52 8.50 -8.72
CA ILE A 125 9.13 8.11 -10.08
C ILE A 125 7.99 7.09 -9.98
N THR A 126 6.82 7.42 -10.54
CA THR A 126 5.57 6.63 -10.50
C THR A 126 4.80 6.81 -11.83
N GLN A 127 3.63 6.19 -12.03
CA GLN A 127 2.85 6.32 -13.28
C GLN A 127 1.45 6.94 -13.06
N GLN A 128 1.42 8.16 -12.54
CA GLN A 128 0.17 8.82 -12.13
C GLN A 128 -0.80 9.10 -13.29
N ARG A 129 -0.30 9.52 -14.47
CA ARG A 129 -1.16 9.93 -15.60
C ARG A 129 -1.43 8.79 -16.57
N ALA A 130 -0.41 7.97 -16.83
CA ALA A 130 -0.44 6.88 -17.80
C ALA A 130 0.05 5.59 -17.11
N PRO A 131 -0.78 4.98 -16.24
CA PRO A 131 -0.48 3.75 -15.53
C PRO A 131 -0.29 2.57 -16.48
N LEU A 132 0.34 1.51 -15.98
CA LEU A 132 0.61 0.30 -16.76
C LEU A 132 -0.67 -0.40 -17.23
N ALA A 133 -1.70 -0.44 -16.39
CA ALA A 133 -2.98 -1.05 -16.71
C ALA A 133 -4.13 -0.36 -15.98
N ARG A 134 -5.35 -0.52 -16.54
CA ARG A 134 -6.59 0.02 -15.97
C ARG A 134 -7.70 -1.03 -15.99
N GLY A 135 -8.68 -0.82 -15.12
CA GLY A 135 -9.80 -1.75 -15.01
C GLY A 135 -9.37 -3.10 -14.44
N GLY A 136 -10.32 -4.01 -14.32
CA GLY A 136 -10.15 -5.30 -13.68
C GLY A 136 -11.24 -5.54 -12.66
N LEU A 137 -11.49 -6.80 -12.35
CA LEU A 137 -12.50 -7.22 -11.39
C LEU A 137 -11.99 -8.45 -10.64
N LEU A 138 -11.74 -8.29 -9.35
CA LEU A 138 -11.33 -9.38 -8.49
C LEU A 138 -12.54 -9.89 -7.70
N THR A 139 -12.94 -11.12 -7.93
CA THR A 139 -13.97 -11.82 -7.16
C THR A 139 -13.33 -12.76 -6.15
N PHE A 140 -13.70 -12.64 -4.87
CA PHE A 140 -13.06 -13.37 -3.78
C PHE A 140 -14.08 -13.82 -2.72
N PRO A 141 -13.82 -14.94 -2.02
CA PRO A 141 -14.68 -15.40 -0.94
C PRO A 141 -14.43 -14.62 0.34
N VAL A 142 -15.51 -14.25 1.03
CA VAL A 142 -15.47 -13.59 2.34
C VAL A 142 -15.99 -14.55 3.40
N PHE A 143 -15.10 -14.95 4.31
CA PHE A 143 -15.45 -15.77 5.45
C PHE A 143 -14.50 -15.53 6.63
N VAL A 144 -15.07 -15.04 7.73
CA VAL A 144 -14.38 -14.92 9.02
C VAL A 144 -15.10 -15.80 10.04
N PRO A 145 -14.45 -16.86 10.56
CA PRO A 145 -15.04 -17.73 11.56
C PRO A 145 -15.56 -16.93 12.77
N GLY A 146 -16.81 -17.19 13.17
CA GLY A 146 -17.44 -16.52 14.32
C GLY A 146 -17.97 -15.11 14.06
N VAL A 147 -17.64 -14.48 12.92
CA VAL A 147 -18.16 -13.16 12.53
C VAL A 147 -19.12 -13.29 11.36
N THR A 148 -18.69 -13.94 10.28
CA THR A 148 -19.52 -14.13 9.09
C THR A 148 -20.42 -15.35 9.27
N LYS A 149 -21.75 -15.14 9.23
CA LYS A 149 -22.74 -16.23 9.42
C LYS A 149 -22.66 -17.31 8.33
N LYS A 150 -22.44 -16.90 7.07
CA LYS A 150 -22.32 -17.78 5.91
C LYS A 150 -21.27 -17.21 4.95
N PRO A 151 -20.38 -18.04 4.37
CA PRO A 151 -19.49 -17.59 3.31
C PRO A 151 -20.28 -16.98 2.15
N TYR A 152 -19.75 -15.91 1.57
CA TYR A 152 -20.30 -15.28 0.37
C TYR A 152 -19.16 -14.78 -0.52
N TYR A 153 -19.46 -14.42 -1.76
CA TYR A 153 -18.49 -13.81 -2.67
C TYR A 153 -18.70 -12.31 -2.74
N LYS A 154 -17.60 -11.56 -2.76
CA LYS A 154 -17.55 -10.14 -3.05
C LYS A 154 -16.71 -9.92 -4.30
N SER A 155 -17.01 -8.86 -5.04
CA SER A 155 -16.15 -8.41 -6.14
C SER A 155 -15.74 -6.97 -5.91
N ALA A 156 -14.49 -6.66 -6.22
CA ALA A 156 -13.95 -5.32 -6.17
C ALA A 156 -13.29 -4.99 -7.51
N ARG A 157 -13.62 -3.82 -8.07
CA ARG A 157 -13.01 -3.35 -9.30
C ARG A 157 -11.64 -2.76 -9.02
N LEU A 158 -10.71 -3.04 -9.91
CA LEU A 158 -9.42 -2.35 -9.91
C LEU A 158 -9.53 -1.10 -10.77
N HIS A 159 -9.18 0.05 -10.21
CA HIS A 159 -9.09 1.31 -10.95
C HIS A 159 -7.87 1.29 -11.87
N GLN A 160 -6.70 1.01 -11.30
CA GLN A 160 -5.44 0.98 -12.02
C GLN A 160 -4.36 0.13 -11.33
N LEU A 161 -3.36 -0.25 -12.11
CA LEU A 161 -2.09 -0.80 -11.65
C LEU A 161 -0.96 0.06 -12.21
N GLN A 162 -0.09 0.56 -11.34
CA GLN A 162 1.07 1.38 -11.71
C GLN A 162 2.37 0.84 -11.09
N LEU A 163 3.49 1.10 -11.77
CA LEU A 163 4.83 0.82 -11.27
C LEU A 163 5.42 2.06 -10.63
N GLU A 164 6.11 1.90 -9.50
CA GLU A 164 6.78 3.01 -8.83
C GLU A 164 7.99 2.60 -8.01
N GLN A 165 8.80 3.60 -7.63
CA GLN A 165 9.90 3.42 -6.71
C GLN A 165 9.44 3.48 -5.26
N ASP A 166 9.96 2.60 -4.42
CA ASP A 166 9.90 2.74 -2.96
C ASP A 166 10.88 3.83 -2.48
N SER A 167 10.61 4.40 -1.30
CA SER A 167 11.53 5.29 -0.60
C SER A 167 12.51 4.50 0.27
N GLY A 168 13.53 5.20 0.79
CA GLY A 168 14.40 4.62 1.80
C GLY A 168 13.66 4.32 3.11
N LYS A 169 14.42 3.99 4.14
CA LYS A 169 13.93 3.79 5.50
C LYS A 169 14.49 4.87 6.41
N SER A 170 13.60 5.52 7.14
CA SER A 170 13.95 6.46 8.19
C SER A 170 13.87 5.76 9.56
N LEU A 171 14.93 5.85 10.36
CA LEU A 171 14.99 5.35 11.73
C LEU A 171 15.19 6.54 12.66
N HIS A 172 14.25 6.76 13.59
CA HIS A 172 14.37 7.83 14.55
C HIS A 172 15.10 7.35 15.81
N ASP A 173 16.24 7.97 16.12
CA ASP A 173 16.96 7.75 17.36
C ASP A 173 16.41 8.71 18.44
N PRO A 174 15.69 8.20 19.46
CA PRO A 174 15.10 9.05 20.49
C PRO A 174 16.15 9.64 21.46
N VAL A 175 17.34 9.03 21.56
CA VAL A 175 18.41 9.48 22.45
C VAL A 175 19.14 10.65 21.82
N GLU A 176 19.59 10.46 20.58
CA GLU A 176 20.35 11.46 19.84
C GLU A 176 19.47 12.53 19.17
N ARG A 177 18.14 12.33 19.14
CA ARG A 177 17.16 13.16 18.43
C ARG A 177 17.52 13.39 16.96
N LYS A 178 18.09 12.35 16.33
CA LYS A 178 18.49 12.36 14.92
C LYS A 178 17.67 11.33 14.16
N SER A 179 17.45 11.60 12.89
CA SER A 179 16.92 10.62 11.95
C SER A 179 18.08 10.00 11.18
N LEU A 180 18.22 8.68 11.28
CA LEU A 180 19.15 7.89 10.50
C LEU A 180 18.44 7.42 9.22
N VAL A 181 19.10 7.53 8.08
CA VAL A 181 18.52 7.19 6.77
C VAL A 181 19.27 6.01 6.17
N ASP A 182 18.52 4.96 5.83
CA ASP A 182 18.99 3.83 5.05
C ASP A 182 18.34 3.84 3.65
N LEU A 183 19.16 4.01 2.63
CA LEU A 183 18.75 4.07 1.23
C LEU A 183 18.78 2.71 0.52
N ASN A 184 19.03 1.61 1.23
CA ASN A 184 18.94 0.26 0.67
C ASN A 184 17.59 0.02 -0.04
N ARG A 185 16.50 0.51 0.56
CA ARG A 185 15.14 0.38 0.02
C ARG A 185 14.80 1.44 -1.05
N ALA A 186 15.51 2.56 -1.10
CA ALA A 186 15.24 3.61 -2.07
C ALA A 186 15.42 3.07 -3.50
N GLY A 187 14.38 3.21 -4.32
CA GLY A 187 14.37 2.73 -5.71
C GLY A 187 13.96 1.25 -5.89
N VAL A 188 13.65 0.54 -4.80
CA VAL A 188 13.05 -0.80 -4.88
C VAL A 188 11.74 -0.73 -5.69
N PRO A 189 11.47 -1.69 -6.59
CA PRO A 189 10.28 -1.64 -7.43
C PRO A 189 9.02 -2.01 -6.64
N LEU A 190 7.96 -1.23 -6.83
CA LEU A 190 6.62 -1.46 -6.31
C LEU A 190 5.61 -1.54 -7.46
N MET A 191 4.58 -2.37 -7.26
CA MET A 191 3.30 -2.25 -7.95
C MET A 191 2.31 -1.60 -6.98
N GLU A 192 1.75 -0.47 -7.36
CA GLU A 192 0.58 0.11 -6.67
C GLU A 192 -0.69 -0.36 -7.37
N LEU A 193 -1.56 -1.02 -6.62
CA LEU A 193 -2.87 -1.49 -7.04
C LEU A 193 -3.93 -0.65 -6.34
N VAL A 194 -4.69 0.12 -7.12
CA VAL A 194 -5.76 1.00 -6.60
C VAL A 194 -7.10 0.35 -6.90
N PHE A 195 -7.85 -0.01 -5.86
CA PHE A 195 -9.20 -0.55 -5.95
C PHE A 195 -10.26 0.54 -5.81
N GLU A 196 -11.31 0.42 -6.60
CA GLU A 196 -12.52 1.24 -6.45
C GLU A 196 -13.16 1.01 -5.07
N PRO A 197 -13.94 1.97 -4.56
CA PRO A 197 -14.51 1.88 -3.22
C PRO A 197 -15.77 0.98 -3.16
N ASP A 198 -15.59 -0.29 -3.56
CA ASP A 198 -16.66 -1.30 -3.68
C ASP A 198 -16.87 -2.09 -2.37
N LEU A 199 -16.01 -1.91 -1.36
CA LEU A 199 -16.05 -2.64 -0.09
C LEU A 199 -16.86 -1.89 0.97
N GLU A 200 -17.45 -2.64 1.89
CA GLU A 200 -18.36 -2.14 2.92
C GLU A 200 -17.92 -2.57 4.32
N THR A 201 -17.08 -3.59 4.47
CA THR A 201 -16.63 -4.06 5.80
C THR A 201 -15.13 -4.36 5.84
N GLY A 202 -14.56 -4.37 7.05
CA GLY A 202 -13.15 -4.72 7.25
C GLY A 202 -12.85 -6.18 6.90
N GLU A 203 -13.82 -7.08 7.04
CA GLU A 203 -13.72 -8.47 6.63
C GLU A 203 -13.61 -8.62 5.11
N GLU A 204 -14.37 -7.80 4.34
CA GLU A 204 -14.24 -7.76 2.89
C GLU A 204 -12.86 -7.25 2.48
N ALA A 205 -12.34 -6.20 3.14
CA ALA A 205 -10.99 -5.68 2.88
C ALA A 205 -9.89 -6.69 3.17
N ALA A 206 -9.95 -7.36 4.33
CA ALA A 206 -9.00 -8.41 4.68
C ALA A 206 -9.07 -9.61 3.73
N ALA A 207 -10.26 -9.98 3.26
CA ALA A 207 -10.44 -11.06 2.29
C ALA A 207 -9.86 -10.69 0.92
N LEU A 208 -10.04 -9.45 0.46
CA LEU A 208 -9.45 -8.95 -0.79
C LEU A 208 -7.91 -9.02 -0.72
N VAL A 209 -7.31 -8.50 0.35
CA VAL A 209 -5.85 -8.52 0.52
C VAL A 209 -5.31 -9.96 0.57
N LYS A 210 -6.02 -10.88 1.23
CA LYS A 210 -5.65 -12.30 1.24
C LYS A 210 -5.69 -12.92 -0.15
N GLU A 211 -6.73 -12.65 -0.93
CA GLU A 211 -6.82 -13.15 -2.30
C GLU A 211 -5.70 -12.56 -3.17
N LEU A 212 -5.41 -11.27 -3.02
CA LEU A 212 -4.33 -10.61 -3.73
C LEU A 212 -2.96 -11.23 -3.39
N ILE A 213 -2.69 -11.51 -2.11
CA ILE A 213 -1.48 -12.23 -1.67
C ILE A 213 -1.34 -13.57 -2.40
N LEU A 214 -2.42 -14.35 -2.47
CA LEU A 214 -2.42 -15.66 -3.12
C LEU A 214 -2.09 -15.53 -4.61
N ILE A 215 -2.72 -14.59 -5.31
CA ILE A 215 -2.48 -14.32 -6.73
C ILE A 215 -1.03 -13.89 -6.96
N LEU A 216 -0.56 -12.87 -6.25
CA LEU A 216 0.79 -12.31 -6.44
C LEU A 216 1.89 -13.34 -6.14
N THR A 217 1.71 -14.13 -5.07
CA THR A 217 2.65 -15.20 -4.71
C THR A 217 2.63 -16.30 -5.77
N ARG A 218 1.45 -16.68 -6.27
CA ARG A 218 1.32 -17.70 -7.32
C ARG A 218 1.96 -17.28 -8.64
N LEU A 219 1.90 -15.99 -8.97
CA LEU A 219 2.55 -15.42 -10.15
C LEU A 219 4.06 -15.24 -9.97
N GLY A 220 4.58 -15.35 -8.73
CA GLY A 220 5.96 -15.00 -8.40
C GLY A 220 6.26 -13.52 -8.62
N SER A 221 5.25 -12.66 -8.53
CA SER A 221 5.38 -11.21 -8.76
C SER A 221 5.69 -10.46 -7.46
N CYS A 222 5.26 -10.97 -6.32
CA CYS A 222 5.61 -10.48 -4.99
C CYS A 222 5.64 -11.64 -4.00
N SER A 223 6.62 -11.65 -3.08
CA SER A 223 6.70 -12.65 -2.01
C SER A 223 5.70 -12.42 -0.87
N CYS A 224 5.06 -11.24 -0.84
CA CYS A 224 3.97 -10.85 0.06
C CYS A 224 4.22 -11.09 1.56
N ARG A 225 5.50 -11.06 2.00
CA ARG A 225 5.83 -11.22 3.42
C ARG A 225 5.42 -9.97 4.20
N MET A 226 4.36 -10.07 5.01
CA MET A 226 3.91 -8.98 5.87
C MET A 226 4.96 -8.59 6.94
N GLU A 227 5.77 -9.53 7.42
CA GLU A 227 6.87 -9.25 8.36
C GLU A 227 8.08 -8.51 7.72
N GLY A 228 8.11 -8.39 6.39
CA GLY A 228 9.21 -7.79 5.63
C GLY A 228 8.82 -6.58 4.77
N ASN A 229 7.70 -5.93 5.05
CA ASN A 229 7.13 -4.82 4.25
C ASN A 229 6.75 -5.21 2.80
N GLY A 230 6.50 -6.50 2.50
CA GLY A 230 6.16 -6.95 1.14
C GLY A 230 4.79 -6.49 0.62
N LEU A 231 3.91 -6.09 1.54
CA LEU A 231 2.66 -5.36 1.33
C LEU A 231 2.61 -4.32 2.44
N THR A 232 2.76 -3.04 2.14
CA THR A 232 2.85 -2.03 3.20
C THR A 232 1.47 -1.58 3.67
N ASP A 233 1.26 -1.73 4.99
CA ASP A 233 0.61 -0.75 5.85
C ASP A 233 1.41 0.57 5.76
N PRO A 234 0.80 1.75 5.57
CA PRO A 234 1.53 3.00 5.69
C PRO A 234 2.07 3.10 7.13
N ASP A 235 3.38 3.36 7.29
CA ASP A 235 4.06 3.49 8.59
C ASP A 235 3.24 4.33 9.62
N PRO A 236 3.36 4.05 10.94
CA PRO A 236 2.50 4.59 12.01
C PRO A 236 2.49 6.12 12.18
#